data_AF-A0A349VNT7-F1
#
_entry.id   AF-A0A349VNT7-F1
#
_cell.length_a   1.000
_cell.length_b   1.000
_cell.length_c   1.000
_cell.angle_alpha   90.00
_cell.angle_beta   90.00
_cell.angle_gamma   90.00
#
_symmetry.space_group_name_H-M   'P 1'
#
loop_
_entity.id
_entity.type
_entity.pdbx_description
1 polymer ?
#
loop_
_entity_poly.entity_id
_entity_poly.type
_entity_poly.pdbx_seq_one_letter_code
_entity_poly.pdbx_strand_id
1 'polypeptide(L)' 'MDSRIIIANPSDADIVSEITQTTIRTVYPRYYPAGAVEFFSAHHSMDRIVSDIENGFVYLLFVDGSPVGTVT' A
#
# COMPACT_ATOMS: atom_id res chain seq x y z
N MET A 1 17.87 -14.49 -2.88
CA MET A 1 17.03 -13.34 -2.50
C MET A 1 16.38 -13.70 -1.19
N ASP A 2 16.71 -12.97 -0.15
CA ASP A 2 16.03 -13.09 1.13
C ASP A 2 14.68 -12.38 1.01
N SER A 3 13.60 -13.01 1.47
CA SER A 3 12.26 -12.43 1.37
C SER A 3 11.47 -12.74 2.63
N ARG A 4 10.78 -11.74 3.17
CA ARG A 4 9.94 -11.88 4.36
C ARG A 4 8.66 -11.07 4.23
N ILE A 5 7.58 -11.60 4.79
CA ILE A 5 6.32 -10.88 4.98
C ILE A 5 6.20 -10.56 6.47
N ILE A 6 5.88 -9.31 6.79
CA ILE A 6 5.61 -8.86 8.16
C ILE A 6 4.22 -8.22 8.22
N ILE A 7 3.58 -8.28 9.40
CA ILE A 7 2.44 -7.40 9.71
C ILE A 7 3.00 -5.98 9.82
N ALA A 8 2.36 -5.03 9.13
CA ALA A 8 2.74 -3.62 9.21
C ALA A 8 2.36 -3.03 10.56
N ASN A 9 3.14 -2.06 11.03
CA ASN A 9 2.88 -1.30 12.24
C ASN A 9 2.75 0.21 11.92
N PRO A 10 2.29 1.06 12.85
CA PRO A 10 2.03 2.47 12.54
C PRO A 10 3.22 3.25 11.95
N SER A 11 4.47 2.87 12.27
CA SER A 11 5.66 3.50 11.67
C SER A 11 5.88 3.14 10.20
N ASP A 12 5.18 2.14 9.68
CA ASP A 12 5.25 1.71 8.28
C ASP A 12 4.22 2.43 7.38
N ALA A 13 3.36 3.30 7.94
CA ALA A 13 2.24 3.89 7.22
C ALA A 13 2.67 4.66 5.96
N ASP A 14 3.79 5.38 6.02
CA ASP A 14 4.34 6.10 4.87
C ASP A 14 4.81 5.14 3.77
N ILE A 15 5.43 4.00 4.13
CA ILE A 15 5.87 2.97 3.19
C ILE A 15 4.67 2.34 2.48
N VAL A 16 3.63 1.97 3.25
CA VAL A 16 2.39 1.40 2.71
C VAL A 16 1.70 2.40 1.77
N SER A 17 1.62 3.67 2.19
CA SER A 17 1.04 4.75 1.39
C SER A 17 1.82 4.96 0.09
N GLU A 18 3.14 5.02 0.14
CA GLU A 18 3.99 5.20 -1.04
C GLU A 18 3.78 4.08 -2.07
N ILE A 19 3.85 2.81 -1.64
CA ILE A 19 3.68 1.65 -2.53
C ILE A 19 2.26 1.65 -3.14
N THR A 20 1.24 1.86 -2.30
CA THR A 20 -0.17 1.83 -2.70
C THR A 20 -0.47 2.95 -3.69
N GLN A 21 -0.10 4.18 -3.35
CA GLN A 21 -0.39 5.37 -4.16
C GLN A 21 0.42 5.41 -5.45
N THR A 22 1.67 4.92 -5.43
CA THR A 22 2.48 4.75 -6.65
C THR A 22 1.84 3.73 -7.57
N THR A 23 1.42 2.58 -7.04
CA THR A 23 0.76 1.53 -7.83
C THR A 23 -0.54 2.05 -8.46
N ILE A 24 -1.41 2.69 -7.65
CA ILE A 24 -2.67 3.26 -8.13
C ILE A 24 -2.43 4.32 -9.20
N ARG A 25 -1.46 5.23 -9.03
CA ARG A 25 -1.27 6.33 -10.00
C ARG A 25 -0.50 5.95 -11.26
N THR A 26 0.29 4.85 -11.25
CA THR A 26 1.16 4.49 -12.38
C THR A 26 0.68 3.26 -13.15
N VAL A 27 0.01 2.32 -12.47
CA VAL A 27 -0.47 1.07 -13.06
C VAL A 27 -1.95 1.17 -13.43
N TYR A 28 -2.81 1.65 -12.52
CA TYR A 28 -4.26 1.62 -12.74
C TYR A 28 -4.75 2.46 -13.93
N PRO A 29 -4.14 3.62 -14.30
CA PRO A 29 -4.59 4.39 -15.47
C PRO A 29 -4.46 3.63 -16.80
N ARG A 30 -3.70 2.52 -16.83
CA ARG A 30 -3.60 1.65 -18.01
C ARG A 30 -4.85 0.77 -18.21
N TYR A 31 -5.68 0.62 -17.18
CA TYR A 31 -6.81 -0.32 -17.14
C TYR A 31 -8.12 0.30 -16.65
N TYR A 32 -8.08 1.45 -15.96
CA TYR A 32 -9.22 2.10 -15.34
C TYR A 32 -9.39 3.55 -15.81
N PRO A 33 -10.64 4.04 -15.93
CA PRO A 33 -10.89 5.46 -16.20
C PRO A 33 -10.44 6.32 -15.02
N ALA A 34 -10.17 7.61 -15.28
CA ALA A 34 -9.66 8.55 -14.28
C ALA A 34 -10.48 8.57 -12.97
N GLY A 35 -11.81 8.59 -13.07
CA GLY A 35 -12.67 8.59 -11.87
C GLY A 35 -12.54 7.32 -11.00
N ALA A 36 -12.23 6.16 -11.60
CA ALA A 36 -11.95 4.95 -10.83
C ALA A 36 -10.56 5.01 -10.16
N VAL A 37 -9.56 5.57 -10.84
CA VAL A 37 -8.23 5.82 -10.24
C VAL A 37 -8.34 6.76 -9.04
N GLU A 38 -9.08 7.85 -9.18
CA GLU A 38 -9.36 8.80 -8.09
C GLU A 38 -10.10 8.14 -6.93
N PHE A 39 -11.13 7.34 -7.24
CA PHE A 39 -11.86 6.57 -6.23
C PHE A 39 -10.94 5.64 -5.43
N PHE A 40 -10.10 4.84 -6.10
CA PHE A 40 -9.18 3.93 -5.41
C PHE A 40 -8.11 4.69 -4.62
N SER A 41 -7.58 5.79 -5.16
CA SER A 41 -6.60 6.61 -4.46
C SER A 41 -7.17 7.24 -3.19
N ALA A 42 -8.42 7.73 -3.25
CA ALA A 42 -9.13 8.29 -2.10
C ALA A 42 -9.56 7.20 -1.10
N HIS A 43 -9.93 6.01 -1.58
CA HIS A 43 -10.21 4.86 -0.71
C HIS A 43 -8.99 4.47 0.11
N HIS A 44 -7.79 4.47 -0.49
CA HIS A 44 -6.53 4.21 0.21
C HIS A 44 -5.89 5.50 0.75
N SER A 45 -6.67 6.34 1.43
CA SER A 45 -6.14 7.54 2.09
C SER A 45 -5.25 7.17 3.27
N MET A 46 -4.39 8.11 3.70
CA MET A 46 -3.50 7.90 4.84
C MET A 46 -4.30 7.48 6.10
N ASP A 47 -5.40 8.16 6.40
CA ASP A 47 -6.23 7.86 7.57
C ASP A 47 -6.78 6.42 7.53
N ARG A 48 -7.18 5.93 6.35
CA ARG A 48 -7.65 4.54 6.22
C ARG A 48 -6.52 3.54 6.33
N ILE A 49 -5.36 3.83 5.72
CA ILE A 49 -4.16 3.00 5.83
C ILE A 49 -3.75 2.85 7.30
N VAL A 50 -3.68 3.95 8.05
CA VAL A 50 -3.37 3.92 9.49
C VAL A 50 -4.40 3.07 10.24
N SER A 51 -5.69 3.25 9.96
CA SER A 51 -6.74 2.45 10.59
C SER A 51 -6.61 0.96 10.29
N ASP A 52 -6.30 0.57 9.04
CA ASP A 52 -6.13 -0.84 8.67
C ASP A 52 -4.86 -1.44 9.30
N ILE A 53 -3.79 -0.65 9.44
CA ILE A 53 -2.56 -1.03 10.16
C ILE A 53 -2.86 -1.28 11.64
N GLU A 54 -3.58 -0.36 12.29
CA GLU A 54 -3.94 -0.48 13.72
C GLU A 54 -4.83 -1.71 13.99
N ASN A 55 -5.65 -2.10 13.01
CA ASN A 55 -6.47 -3.31 13.07
C ASN A 55 -5.71 -4.60 12.69
N GLY A 56 -4.43 -4.51 12.28
CA GLY A 56 -3.59 -5.66 11.93
C GLY A 56 -3.95 -6.31 10.58
N PHE A 57 -4.54 -5.55 9.66
CA PHE A 57 -4.96 -6.05 8.35
C PHE A 57 -3.87 -5.91 7.27
N VAL A 58 -2.88 -5.05 7.49
CA VAL A 58 -1.89 -4.69 6.47
C VAL A 58 -0.62 -5.51 6.64
N TYR A 59 -0.11 -6.04 5.53
CA TYR A 59 1.15 -6.76 5.46
C TYR A 59 2.12 -6.07 4.49
N LEU A 60 3.42 -6.18 4.77
CA LEU A 60 4.50 -5.71 3.91
C LEU A 60 5.38 -6.88 3.46
N LEU A 61 5.69 -6.92 2.16
CA LEU A 61 6.70 -7.80 1.59
C LEU A 61 8.03 -7.05 1.52
N PHE A 62 9.05 -7.64 2.13
CA PHE A 62 10.44 -7.21 1.99
C PHE A 62 11.21 -8.21 1.12
N VAL A 63 12.05 -7.70 0.23
CA VAL A 63 13.04 -8.47 -0.53
C VAL A 63 14.40 -7.81 -0.34
N ASP A 64 15.39 -8.57 0.11
CA ASP A 64 16.75 -8.12 0.41
C ASP A 64 16.79 -6.83 1.28
N GLY A 65 15.85 -6.73 2.23
CA GLY A 65 15.73 -5.60 3.17
C GLY A 65 14.93 -4.39 2.66
N SER A 66 14.52 -4.36 1.39
CA SER A 66 13.69 -3.29 0.82
C SER A 66 12.20 -3.66 0.81
N PRO A 67 11.30 -2.74 1.18
CA PRO A 67 9.86 -2.95 1.03
C PRO A 67 9.49 -2.86 -0.46
N VAL A 68 8.87 -3.92 -0.99
CA VAL A 68 8.56 -4.02 -2.43
C VAL A 68 7.08 -4.27 -2.72
N GLY A 69 6.28 -4.52 -1.69
CA GLY A 69 4.84 -4.74 -1.84
C GLY A 69 4.09 -4.63 -0.53
N THR A 70 2.80 -4.36 -0.63
CA THR A 70 1.86 -4.36 0.49
C THR A 70 0.55 -5.02 0.08
N VAL A 71 -0.18 -5.57 1.05
CA VAL A 71 -1.52 -6.14 0.87
C VAL A 71 -2.35 -5.90 2.13
N THR A 72 -3.64 -5.63 1.94
CA THR A 72 -4.69 -5.50 2.95
C THR A 72 -5.73 -6.61 2.82
#